data_AF-A0A652ZTL2-F1
#
_entry.id   AF-A0A652ZTL2-F1
#
_cell.length_a   1.000
_cell.length_b   1.000
_cell.length_c   1.000
_cell.angle_alpha   90.00
_cell.angle_beta   90.00
_cell.angle_gamma   90.00
#
_symmetry.space_group_name_H-M   'P 1'
#
loop_
_entity.id
_entity.type
_entity.pdbx_description
1 polymer ?
#
loop_
_entity_poly.entity_id
_entity_poly.type
_entity_poly.pdbx_seq_one_letter_code
_entity_poly.pdbx_strand_id
1 'polypeptide(L)'
;MREITPQLNEKLKAHFKDSVAKADAYPMATYTDLVRIIAELSYLNRNKCLLFRGQGRDFRNKAGASTLYPSLYRRTAIAKPSLEHDFSVLKELSSILIEEIRKVDRRSAEEVKKRLCIPWAILQHYQVYETPLLDLTQSIRAACSFALDEVGKIYGETQNSPLKGGDEFAFVYVLGLPYMNSGISIDSQEEIISLRLLSACPSLALRPYFQDAFLAGTVDITDNYDDKNELDFNRRLIAKFAIPNDDAFWNGSVHKIPNELLFLDKDNDLMYKICSYIHLAVMQAKELLFESGENTKEVNELTTILRKRLIFR
;
A
#
# COMPACT_ATOMS: atom_id res chain seq x y z
N MET A 1 11.55 -12.71 0.92
CA MET A 1 11.31 -12.15 -0.43
C MET A 1 12.61 -12.11 -1.20
N ARG A 2 12.65 -12.75 -2.37
CA ARG A 2 13.88 -12.77 -3.18
C ARG A 2 14.19 -11.41 -3.82
N GLU A 3 15.46 -11.03 -3.81
CA GLU A 3 15.94 -9.84 -4.51
C GLU A 3 16.05 -10.08 -6.03
N ILE A 4 15.77 -9.04 -6.83
CA ILE A 4 15.95 -9.06 -8.27
C ILE A 4 17.11 -8.19 -8.72
N THR A 5 17.70 -8.56 -9.86
CA THR A 5 18.60 -7.69 -10.61
C THR A 5 17.81 -7.07 -11.77
N PRO A 6 17.52 -5.75 -11.74
CA PRO A 6 16.73 -5.13 -12.79
C PRO A 6 17.50 -5.01 -14.10
N GLN A 7 16.81 -5.20 -15.21
CA GLN A 7 17.34 -4.90 -16.55
C GLN A 7 16.97 -3.47 -16.91
N LEU A 8 17.99 -2.64 -17.12
CA LEU A 8 17.87 -1.20 -17.37
C LEU A 8 18.34 -0.85 -18.78
N ASN A 9 17.83 0.25 -19.34
CA ASN A 9 18.40 0.83 -20.55
C ASN A 9 19.71 1.57 -20.23
N GLU A 10 20.48 1.93 -21.25
CA GLU A 10 21.80 2.56 -21.06
C GLU A 10 21.74 3.88 -20.29
N LYS A 11 20.67 4.68 -20.48
CA LYS A 11 20.49 5.94 -19.75
C LYS A 11 20.30 5.71 -18.25
N LEU A 12 19.44 4.76 -17.88
CA LEU A 12 19.16 4.43 -16.49
C LEU A 12 20.33 3.68 -15.83
N LYS A 13 21.07 2.83 -16.57
CA LYS A 13 22.31 2.23 -16.08
C LYS A 13 23.34 3.31 -15.74
N ALA A 14 23.55 4.29 -16.62
CA ALA A 14 24.49 5.38 -16.39
C ALA A 14 24.09 6.23 -15.17
N HIS A 15 22.79 6.46 -14.97
CA HIS A 15 22.27 7.23 -13.85
C HIS A 15 22.35 6.49 -12.50
N PHE A 16 21.82 5.26 -12.44
CA PHE A 16 21.74 4.50 -11.18
C PHE A 16 23.05 3.80 -10.80
N LYS A 17 23.97 3.62 -11.76
CA LYS A 17 25.24 2.92 -11.56
C LYS A 17 24.99 1.55 -10.92
N ASP A 18 25.52 1.33 -9.73
CA ASP A 18 25.47 0.05 -9.03
C ASP A 18 24.21 -0.14 -8.18
N SER A 19 23.43 0.92 -7.89
CA SER A 19 22.29 0.80 -6.97
C SER A 19 21.19 1.82 -7.25
N VAL A 20 20.07 1.32 -7.76
CA VAL A 20 18.81 2.09 -7.94
C VAL A 20 18.31 2.65 -6.61
N ALA A 21 18.42 1.88 -5.52
CA ALA A 21 17.93 2.29 -4.22
C ALA A 21 18.73 3.48 -3.63
N LYS A 22 20.06 3.49 -3.80
CA LYS A 22 20.95 4.54 -3.24
C LYS A 22 21.05 5.80 -4.10
N ALA A 23 21.01 5.65 -5.42
CA ALA A 23 21.07 6.77 -6.35
C ALA A 23 19.85 7.69 -6.20
N ASP A 24 19.92 8.91 -6.71
CA ASP A 24 18.74 9.79 -6.78
C ASP A 24 17.76 9.31 -7.85
N ALA A 25 16.49 9.71 -7.71
CA ALA A 25 15.48 9.34 -8.67
C ALA A 25 15.75 9.98 -10.04
N TYR A 26 15.49 9.24 -11.12
CA TYR A 26 15.71 9.74 -12.46
C TYR A 26 14.67 10.82 -12.79
N PRO A 27 15.07 12.03 -13.19
CA PRO A 27 14.13 13.13 -13.41
C PRO A 27 13.31 12.90 -14.67
N MET A 28 12.00 13.15 -14.58
CA MET A 28 11.05 13.02 -15.67
C MET A 28 10.34 14.34 -15.90
N ALA A 29 10.48 14.92 -17.10
CA ALA A 29 9.82 16.17 -17.42
C ALA A 29 8.30 16.00 -17.59
N THR A 30 7.88 14.89 -18.19
CA THR A 30 6.47 14.70 -18.56
C THR A 30 5.96 13.28 -18.35
N TYR A 31 4.64 13.14 -18.21
CA TYR A 31 3.94 11.87 -18.09
C TYR A 31 4.17 10.98 -19.32
N THR A 32 4.16 11.56 -20.53
CA THR A 32 4.40 10.79 -21.76
C THR A 32 5.81 10.22 -21.80
N ASP A 33 6.81 10.99 -21.34
CA ASP A 33 8.19 10.47 -21.27
C ASP A 33 8.31 9.35 -20.25
N LEU A 34 7.59 9.45 -19.13
CA LEU A 34 7.56 8.39 -18.11
C LEU A 34 6.96 7.11 -18.69
N VAL A 35 5.83 7.21 -19.41
CA VAL A 35 5.21 6.07 -20.10
C VAL A 35 6.17 5.43 -21.10
N ARG A 36 6.91 6.23 -21.89
CA ARG A 36 7.88 5.71 -22.87
C ARG A 36 9.01 4.93 -22.20
N ILE A 37 9.59 5.46 -21.13
CA ILE A 37 10.65 4.76 -20.39
C ILE A 37 10.10 3.49 -19.72
N ILE A 38 8.90 3.52 -19.16
CA ILE A 38 8.26 2.34 -18.56
C ILE A 38 7.98 1.26 -19.61
N ALA A 39 7.60 1.63 -20.83
CA ALA A 39 7.42 0.67 -21.92
C ALA A 39 8.73 -0.07 -22.26
N GLU A 40 9.85 0.65 -22.31
CA GLU A 40 11.17 0.05 -22.51
C GLU A 40 11.56 -0.85 -21.33
N LEU A 41 11.37 -0.40 -20.09
CA LEU A 41 11.62 -1.21 -18.89
C LEU A 41 10.77 -2.48 -18.87
N SER A 42 9.52 -2.41 -19.32
CA SER A 42 8.64 -3.59 -19.42
C SER A 42 9.16 -4.61 -20.42
N TYR A 43 9.70 -4.16 -21.55
CA TYR A 43 10.32 -5.03 -22.55
C TYR A 43 11.60 -5.68 -22.02
N LEU A 44 12.44 -4.92 -21.34
CA LEU A 44 13.71 -5.41 -20.76
C LEU A 44 13.48 -6.39 -19.60
N ASN A 45 12.41 -6.20 -18.82
CA ASN A 45 12.04 -7.04 -17.67
C ASN A 45 10.82 -7.93 -17.97
N ARG A 46 10.72 -8.47 -19.20
CA ARG A 46 9.57 -9.25 -19.72
C ARG A 46 9.15 -10.47 -18.90
N ASN A 47 9.97 -10.93 -17.96
CA ASN A 47 9.66 -12.02 -17.05
C ASN A 47 9.07 -11.54 -15.72
N LYS A 48 8.80 -10.24 -15.57
CA LYS A 48 8.22 -9.61 -14.39
C LYS A 48 7.01 -8.77 -14.79
N CYS A 49 5.98 -8.80 -13.95
CA CYS A 49 4.88 -7.85 -13.99
C CYS A 49 5.34 -6.55 -13.33
N LEU A 50 5.27 -5.43 -14.06
CA LEU A 50 5.62 -4.12 -13.52
C LEU A 50 4.43 -3.52 -12.78
N LEU A 51 4.60 -3.25 -11.49
CA LEU A 51 3.65 -2.51 -10.67
C LEU A 51 4.29 -1.22 -10.18
N PHE A 52 3.46 -0.25 -9.85
CA PHE A 52 3.86 1.11 -9.56
C PHE A 52 3.42 1.54 -8.16
N ARG A 53 4.21 2.42 -7.55
CA ARG A 53 3.86 3.09 -6.30
C ARG A 53 4.22 4.57 -6.39
N GLY A 54 3.27 5.43 -6.07
CA GLY A 54 3.49 6.87 -5.93
C GLY A 54 3.71 7.27 -4.48
N GLN A 55 4.66 8.18 -4.22
CA GLN A 55 4.89 8.80 -2.92
C GLN A 55 5.37 10.24 -3.11
N GLY A 56 4.90 11.18 -2.31
CA GLY A 56 5.36 12.57 -2.33
C GLY A 56 6.77 12.79 -1.78
N ARG A 57 7.36 11.78 -1.13
CA ARG A 57 8.75 11.85 -0.63
C ARG A 57 9.49 10.52 -0.79
N ASP A 58 10.81 10.61 -0.98
CA ASP A 58 11.71 9.46 -0.98
C ASP A 58 12.18 9.11 0.43
N PHE A 59 11.56 8.08 1.02
CA PHE A 59 11.96 7.58 2.33
C PHE A 59 13.25 6.78 2.20
N ARG A 60 14.31 7.24 2.87
CA ARG A 60 15.62 6.59 2.86
C ARG A 60 16.02 6.08 4.24
N ASN A 61 16.74 4.96 4.27
CA ASN A 61 17.39 4.46 5.48
C ASN A 61 18.67 5.24 5.81
N LYS A 62 19.31 4.91 6.94
CA LYS A 62 20.57 5.51 7.38
C LYS A 62 21.73 5.31 6.39
N ALA A 63 21.65 4.29 5.54
CA ALA A 63 22.64 4.02 4.49
C ALA A 63 22.33 4.76 3.17
N GLY A 64 21.33 5.65 3.16
CA GLY A 64 20.96 6.46 2.00
C GLY A 64 20.16 5.72 0.92
N ALA A 65 19.74 4.46 1.17
CA ALA A 65 18.94 3.69 0.23
C ALA A 65 17.44 3.93 0.46
N SER A 66 16.67 4.06 -0.63
CA SER A 66 15.21 4.09 -0.58
C SER A 66 14.65 2.83 0.08
N THR A 67 13.59 3.01 0.86
CA THR A 67 12.88 1.94 1.57
C THR A 67 11.42 1.92 1.18
N LEU A 68 10.88 0.72 0.95
CA LEU A 68 9.51 0.46 0.55
C LEU A 68 8.88 -0.59 1.47
N TYR A 69 8.98 -0.37 2.78
CA TYR A 69 8.34 -1.24 3.76
C TYR A 69 6.80 -1.11 3.72
N PRO A 70 6.07 -2.24 3.83
CA PRO A 70 4.70 -2.25 4.30
C PRO A 70 4.54 -1.42 5.58
N SER A 71 3.36 -0.85 5.78
CA SER A 71 3.09 0.09 6.88
C SER A 71 3.43 -0.53 8.24
N LEU A 72 3.02 -1.77 8.48
CA LEU A 72 3.25 -2.50 9.73
C LEU A 72 4.74 -2.58 10.11
N TYR A 73 5.61 -2.72 9.12
CA TYR A 73 7.05 -2.92 9.29
C TYR A 73 7.86 -1.62 9.21
N ARG A 74 7.25 -0.44 9.01
CA ARG A 74 8.03 0.79 8.74
C ARG A 74 8.80 1.30 9.97
N ARG A 75 8.32 1.04 11.19
CA ARG A 75 8.95 1.47 12.46
C ARG A 75 10.40 0.98 12.58
N THR A 76 11.33 1.86 12.94
CA THR A 76 12.79 1.61 12.94
C THR A 76 13.22 0.46 13.83
N ALA A 77 12.59 0.34 15.00
CA ALA A 77 12.73 -0.79 15.90
C ALA A 77 11.32 -1.27 16.25
N ILE A 78 11.05 -2.56 16.04
CA ILE A 78 9.78 -3.19 16.40
C ILE A 78 10.14 -4.33 17.34
N ALA A 79 9.75 -4.21 18.61
CA ALA A 79 9.90 -5.32 19.54
C ALA A 79 8.93 -6.43 19.12
N LYS A 80 9.38 -7.69 19.16
CA LYS A 80 8.55 -8.85 18.78
C LYS A 80 7.16 -8.86 19.45
N PRO A 81 7.02 -8.59 20.76
CA PRO A 81 5.71 -8.50 21.40
C PRO A 81 4.79 -7.39 20.83
N SER A 82 5.37 -6.27 20.37
CA SER A 82 4.60 -5.21 19.72
C SER A 82 4.11 -5.64 18.34
N LEU A 83 4.91 -6.42 17.60
CA LEU A 83 4.49 -6.93 16.30
C LEU A 83 3.41 -8.00 16.43
N GLU A 84 3.58 -8.92 17.39
CA GLU A 84 2.57 -9.93 17.76
C GLU A 84 1.24 -9.27 18.16
N HIS A 85 1.31 -8.16 18.93
CA HIS A 85 0.16 -7.33 19.26
C HIS A 85 -0.56 -6.83 18.00
N ASP A 86 0.18 -6.20 17.09
CA ASP A 86 -0.41 -5.61 15.88
C ASP A 86 -1.05 -6.68 14.98
N PHE A 87 -0.45 -7.87 14.87
CA PHE A 87 -1.04 -9.02 14.19
C PHE A 87 -2.33 -9.51 14.87
N SER A 88 -2.37 -9.52 16.21
CA SER A 88 -3.58 -9.85 16.95
C SER A 88 -4.70 -8.85 16.67
N VAL A 89 -4.39 -7.54 16.68
CA VAL A 89 -5.35 -6.48 16.33
C VAL A 89 -5.85 -6.65 14.90
N LEU A 90 -4.96 -6.91 13.94
CA LEU A 90 -5.34 -7.14 12.54
C LEU A 90 -6.29 -8.33 12.37
N LYS A 91 -6.07 -9.43 13.11
CA LYS A 91 -6.96 -10.60 13.09
C LYS A 91 -8.35 -10.27 13.64
N GLU A 92 -8.41 -9.42 14.67
CA GLU A 92 -9.66 -8.96 15.23
C GLU A 92 -10.40 -8.03 14.27
N LEU A 93 -9.72 -7.02 13.73
CA LEU A 93 -10.29 -6.10 12.73
C LEU A 93 -10.79 -6.84 11.49
N SER A 94 -10.11 -7.91 11.09
CA SER A 94 -10.56 -8.78 10.00
C SER A 94 -11.89 -9.47 10.34
N SER A 95 -12.05 -9.93 11.57
CA SER A 95 -13.28 -10.60 12.04
C SER A 95 -14.45 -9.61 12.07
N ILE A 96 -14.22 -8.42 12.62
CA ILE A 96 -15.17 -7.30 12.62
C ILE A 96 -15.57 -6.92 11.19
N LEU A 97 -14.59 -6.72 10.30
CA LEU A 97 -14.85 -6.37 8.89
C LEU A 97 -15.75 -7.40 8.23
N ILE A 98 -15.47 -8.70 8.42
CA ILE A 98 -16.28 -9.79 7.86
C ILE A 98 -17.71 -9.76 8.41
N GLU A 99 -17.89 -9.46 9.71
CA GLU A 99 -19.21 -9.33 10.33
C GLU A 99 -20.00 -8.14 9.76
N GLU A 100 -19.38 -6.97 9.63
CA GLU A 100 -20.02 -5.78 9.05
C GLU A 100 -20.36 -5.98 7.57
N ILE A 101 -19.49 -6.64 6.79
CA ILE A 101 -19.83 -7.04 5.41
C ILE A 101 -21.01 -8.00 5.43
N ARG A 102 -21.06 -8.98 6.34
CA ARG A 102 -22.14 -9.98 6.42
C ARG A 102 -23.50 -9.34 6.69
N LYS A 103 -23.56 -8.24 7.45
CA LYS A 103 -24.80 -7.48 7.70
C LYS A 103 -25.42 -6.95 6.41
N VAL A 104 -24.63 -6.71 5.36
CA VAL A 104 -25.10 -6.14 4.09
C VAL A 104 -25.09 -7.15 2.93
N ASP A 105 -24.06 -7.99 2.85
CA ASP A 105 -23.94 -9.05 1.85
C ASP A 105 -23.21 -10.28 2.44
N ARG A 106 -24.02 -11.31 2.76
CA ARG A 106 -23.54 -12.58 3.29
C ARG A 106 -22.60 -13.31 2.32
N ARG A 107 -22.84 -13.25 1.01
CA ARG A 107 -21.99 -13.93 0.02
C ARG A 107 -20.61 -13.30 -0.01
N SER A 108 -20.56 -11.96 -0.08
CA SER A 108 -19.30 -11.22 -0.04
C SER A 108 -18.50 -11.51 1.23
N ALA A 109 -19.16 -11.58 2.39
CA ALA A 109 -18.51 -11.94 3.65
C ALA A 109 -17.87 -13.33 3.63
N GLU A 110 -18.57 -14.33 3.09
CA GLU A 110 -18.02 -15.69 2.99
C GLU A 110 -16.85 -15.78 2.01
N GLU A 111 -16.82 -14.99 0.93
CA GLU A 111 -15.66 -14.91 0.04
C GLU A 111 -14.46 -14.26 0.72
N VAL A 112 -14.66 -13.10 1.37
CA VAL A 112 -13.59 -12.37 2.08
C VAL A 112 -12.97 -13.23 3.19
N LYS A 113 -13.79 -14.03 3.90
CA LYS A 113 -13.33 -14.91 4.98
C LYS A 113 -12.41 -16.05 4.50
N LYS A 114 -12.42 -16.44 3.22
CA LYS A 114 -11.69 -17.63 2.73
C LYS A 114 -10.17 -17.51 2.82
N ARG A 115 -9.62 -16.30 2.83
CA ARG A 115 -8.17 -16.05 2.83
C ARG A 115 -7.86 -14.82 3.66
N LEU A 116 -6.95 -14.97 4.64
CA LEU A 116 -6.57 -13.88 5.56
C LEU A 116 -6.01 -12.64 4.87
N CYS A 117 -5.37 -12.80 3.71
CA CYS A 117 -4.81 -11.69 2.95
C CYS A 117 -5.89 -10.75 2.37
N ILE A 118 -7.13 -11.20 2.16
CA ILE A 118 -8.22 -10.37 1.62
C ILE A 118 -8.70 -9.31 2.61
N PRO A 119 -9.12 -9.64 3.86
CA PRO A 119 -9.52 -8.62 4.82
C PRO A 119 -8.36 -7.68 5.15
N TRP A 120 -7.12 -8.16 5.23
CA TRP A 120 -5.94 -7.29 5.39
C TRP A 120 -5.76 -6.33 4.23
N ALA A 121 -5.91 -6.82 2.99
CA ALA A 121 -5.86 -5.97 1.81
C ALA A 121 -6.94 -4.88 1.83
N ILE A 122 -8.16 -5.22 2.25
CA ILE A 122 -9.25 -4.24 2.39
C ILE A 122 -8.90 -3.21 3.48
N LEU A 123 -8.50 -3.67 4.68
CA LEU A 123 -8.13 -2.79 5.80
C LEU A 123 -6.99 -1.83 5.43
N GLN A 124 -5.97 -2.30 4.71
CA GLN A 124 -4.86 -1.50 4.21
C GLN A 124 -5.33 -0.47 3.19
N HIS A 125 -6.04 -0.94 2.15
CA HIS A 125 -6.42 -0.13 1.01
C HIS A 125 -7.37 1.01 1.40
N TYR A 126 -8.29 0.74 2.32
CA TYR A 126 -9.21 1.72 2.90
C TYR A 126 -8.63 2.47 4.11
N GLN A 127 -7.33 2.31 4.40
CA GLN A 127 -6.59 3.06 5.41
C GLN A 127 -7.13 2.90 6.84
N VAL A 128 -7.65 1.71 7.18
CA VAL A 128 -8.20 1.41 8.49
C VAL A 128 -7.10 1.15 9.52
N TYR A 129 -6.12 0.33 9.16
CA TYR A 129 -5.03 -0.08 10.05
C TYR A 129 -3.76 -0.43 9.25
N GLU A 130 -2.60 -0.38 9.90
CA GLU A 130 -1.33 -0.78 9.29
C GLU A 130 -1.29 -2.28 9.02
N THR A 131 -0.76 -2.69 7.87
CA THR A 131 -0.73 -4.11 7.47
C THR A 131 0.64 -4.50 6.92
N PRO A 132 0.91 -5.82 6.83
CA PRO A 132 2.16 -6.33 6.25
C PRO A 132 2.13 -6.32 4.71
N LEU A 133 1.16 -5.66 4.09
CA LEU A 133 1.01 -5.55 2.65
C LEU A 133 1.44 -4.17 2.15
N LEU A 134 1.95 -4.12 0.93
CA LEU A 134 2.31 -2.89 0.22
C LEU A 134 1.25 -2.57 -0.84
N ASP A 135 0.66 -1.38 -0.77
CA ASP A 135 -0.22 -0.85 -1.83
C ASP A 135 0.57 -0.54 -3.11
N LEU A 136 0.08 -1.08 -4.22
CA LEU A 136 0.62 -0.97 -5.56
C LEU A 136 -0.51 -0.72 -6.56
N THR A 137 -0.17 -0.29 -7.77
CA THR A 137 -1.11 -0.15 -8.89
C THR A 137 -0.47 -0.58 -10.19
N GLN A 138 -1.27 -1.08 -11.12
CA GLN A 138 -0.81 -1.30 -12.50
C GLN A 138 -0.93 -0.03 -13.37
N SER A 139 -1.60 1.01 -12.86
CA SER A 139 -1.79 2.28 -13.55
C SER A 139 -0.70 3.29 -13.21
N ILE A 140 0.10 3.65 -14.22
CA ILE A 140 1.10 4.73 -14.11
C ILE A 140 0.41 6.04 -13.71
N ARG A 141 -0.77 6.31 -14.28
CA ARG A 141 -1.57 7.50 -13.97
C ARG A 141 -2.00 7.52 -12.51
N ALA A 142 -2.47 6.40 -11.97
CA ALA A 142 -2.85 6.32 -10.55
C ALA A 142 -1.64 6.52 -9.64
N ALA A 143 -0.49 5.89 -9.94
CA ALA A 143 0.73 6.08 -9.17
C ALA A 143 1.19 7.54 -9.17
N CYS A 144 1.23 8.20 -10.33
CA CYS A 144 1.55 9.62 -10.41
C CYS A 144 0.53 10.48 -9.63
N SER A 145 -0.76 10.14 -9.72
CA SER A 145 -1.81 10.87 -9.01
C SER A 145 -1.67 10.78 -7.51
N PHE A 146 -1.33 9.60 -6.97
CA PHE A 146 -1.03 9.41 -5.55
C PHE A 146 0.25 10.14 -5.11
N ALA A 147 1.28 10.14 -5.96
CA ALA A 147 2.54 10.83 -5.66
C ALA A 147 2.33 12.35 -5.59
N LEU A 148 1.50 12.88 -6.50
CA LEU A 148 1.14 14.28 -6.64
C LEU A 148 -0.10 14.69 -5.82
N ASP A 149 -0.52 13.84 -4.87
CA ASP A 149 -1.65 14.19 -4.03
C ASP A 149 -1.24 14.90 -2.74
N GLU A 150 -1.80 16.10 -2.57
CA GLU A 150 -1.68 16.90 -1.35
C GLU A 150 -2.61 16.37 -0.25
N VAL A 151 -3.69 15.69 -0.65
CA VAL A 151 -4.78 15.21 0.20
C VAL A 151 -4.63 13.72 0.45
N GLY A 152 -3.50 13.28 1.00
CA GLY A 152 -3.33 11.93 1.55
C GLY A 152 -4.21 11.65 2.78
N LYS A 153 -5.43 12.21 2.84
CA LYS A 153 -6.29 12.29 4.02
C LYS A 153 -7.68 11.76 3.69
N ILE A 154 -7.97 10.55 4.15
CA ILE A 154 -9.36 10.12 4.32
C ILE A 154 -9.82 10.38 5.78
N TYR A 155 -8.92 10.30 6.77
CA TYR A 155 -9.30 10.36 8.19
C TYR A 155 -8.37 11.19 9.11
N GLY A 156 -7.67 12.18 8.57
CA GLY A 156 -6.94 13.16 9.38
C GLY A 156 -5.55 12.74 9.90
N GLU A 157 -5.14 11.48 9.79
CA GLU A 157 -3.76 11.06 10.11
C GLU A 157 -2.89 10.91 8.85
N THR A 158 -1.81 11.69 8.78
CA THR A 158 -0.80 11.63 7.71
C THR A 158 0.15 10.48 7.93
N GLN A 159 -0.18 9.29 7.42
CA GLN A 159 0.71 8.14 7.53
C GLN A 159 1.69 8.03 6.35
N ASN A 160 1.38 8.54 5.14
CA ASN A 160 2.36 8.78 4.07
C ASN A 160 1.83 9.78 3.05
N SER A 161 2.65 10.79 2.75
CA SER A 161 2.52 11.72 1.61
C SER A 161 1.34 12.70 1.63
N PRO A 162 1.43 13.80 2.37
CA PRO A 162 1.40 15.09 1.70
C PRO A 162 2.79 15.36 1.12
N LEU A 163 2.85 15.69 -0.17
CA LEU A 163 3.83 16.69 -0.62
C LEU A 163 3.72 17.84 0.39
N LYS A 164 4.82 18.22 1.06
CA LYS A 164 4.76 19.45 1.83
C LYS A 164 4.62 20.57 0.81
N GLY A 165 3.69 21.50 1.01
CA GLY A 165 3.57 22.66 0.12
C GLY A 165 4.95 23.31 -0.04
N GLY A 166 5.51 23.26 -1.26
CA GLY A 166 6.88 23.66 -1.58
C GLY A 166 7.80 22.55 -2.09
N ASP A 167 7.42 21.27 -1.99
CA ASP A 167 8.19 20.18 -2.62
C ASP A 167 8.02 20.24 -4.16
N GLU A 168 9.12 20.45 -4.87
CA GLU A 168 9.14 20.58 -6.34
C GLU A 168 8.85 19.25 -7.06
N PHE A 169 9.12 18.12 -6.41
CA PHE A 169 9.05 16.79 -7.03
C PHE A 169 8.41 15.75 -6.13
N ALA A 170 7.66 14.84 -6.75
CA ALA A 170 7.19 13.59 -6.15
C ALA A 170 7.89 12.38 -6.77
N PHE A 171 7.67 11.19 -6.20
CA PHE A 171 8.39 9.97 -6.55
C PHE A 171 7.46 8.86 -7.06
N VAL A 172 7.85 8.24 -8.16
CA VAL A 172 7.20 7.04 -8.71
C VAL A 172 8.20 5.90 -8.73
N TYR A 173 7.86 4.81 -8.06
CA TYR A 173 8.67 3.60 -7.99
C TYR A 173 8.10 2.54 -8.94
N VAL A 174 8.98 1.86 -9.67
CA VAL A 174 8.66 0.72 -10.53
C VAL A 174 9.17 -0.53 -9.86
N LEU A 175 8.27 -1.48 -9.59
CA LEU A 175 8.58 -2.74 -8.93
C LEU A 175 8.33 -3.91 -9.88
N GLY A 176 9.25 -4.87 -9.88
CA GLY A 176 9.10 -6.12 -10.63
C GLY A 176 8.58 -7.25 -9.75
N LEU A 177 7.37 -7.72 -9.98
CA LEU A 177 6.77 -8.86 -9.28
C LEU A 177 6.53 -10.03 -10.23
N PRO A 178 6.32 -11.26 -9.72
CA PRO A 178 5.87 -12.37 -10.54
C PRO A 178 4.55 -12.07 -11.25
N TYR A 179 4.35 -12.63 -12.43
CA TYR A 179 3.06 -12.55 -13.11
C TYR A 179 1.97 -13.26 -12.30
N MET A 180 0.79 -12.67 -12.28
CA MET A 180 -0.37 -13.23 -11.60
C MET A 180 -1.17 -14.12 -12.54
N ASN A 181 -1.58 -15.29 -12.05
CA ASN A 181 -2.41 -16.24 -12.80
C ASN A 181 -3.90 -16.18 -12.39
N SER A 182 -4.22 -15.51 -11.29
CA SER A 182 -5.58 -15.29 -10.81
C SER A 182 -5.63 -14.04 -9.91
N GLY A 183 -6.79 -13.73 -9.32
CA GLY A 183 -6.93 -12.57 -8.41
C GLY A 183 -6.02 -12.62 -7.18
N ILE A 184 -5.55 -13.80 -6.78
CA ILE A 184 -4.51 -13.99 -5.76
C ILE A 184 -3.48 -14.94 -6.34
N SER A 185 -2.21 -14.56 -6.31
CA SER A 185 -1.11 -15.41 -6.77
C SER A 185 -0.04 -15.49 -5.70
N ILE A 186 0.43 -16.71 -5.44
CA ILE A 186 1.49 -17.01 -4.48
C ILE A 186 2.63 -17.60 -5.29
N ASP A 187 3.78 -16.93 -5.27
CA ASP A 187 5.01 -17.42 -5.86
C ASP A 187 5.97 -17.79 -4.73
N SER A 188 6.14 -19.09 -4.48
CA SER A 188 7.01 -19.60 -3.42
C SER A 188 8.50 -19.49 -3.77
N GLN A 189 8.87 -19.38 -5.05
CA GLN A 189 10.28 -19.24 -5.46
C GLN A 189 10.78 -17.81 -5.25
N GLU A 190 9.90 -16.84 -5.47
CA GLU A 190 10.18 -15.42 -5.29
C GLU A 190 9.74 -14.92 -3.91
N GLU A 191 9.05 -15.78 -3.15
CA GLU A 191 8.51 -15.55 -1.81
C GLU A 191 7.60 -14.31 -1.75
N ILE A 192 6.72 -14.18 -2.76
CA ILE A 192 5.76 -13.08 -2.87
C ILE A 192 4.33 -13.62 -2.97
N ILE A 193 3.43 -12.96 -2.24
CA ILE A 193 1.98 -13.02 -2.51
C ILE A 193 1.55 -11.70 -3.16
N SER A 194 0.76 -11.79 -4.22
CA SER A 194 0.17 -10.65 -4.92
C SER A 194 -1.35 -10.80 -4.98
N LEU A 195 -2.06 -9.71 -4.74
CA LEU A 195 -3.51 -9.61 -4.78
C LEU A 195 -3.92 -8.53 -5.78
N ARG A 196 -4.71 -8.90 -6.78
CA ARG A 196 -5.36 -7.95 -7.69
C ARG A 196 -6.73 -7.65 -7.15
N LEU A 197 -6.88 -6.47 -6.52
CA LEU A 197 -8.08 -6.13 -5.75
C LEU A 197 -9.35 -6.10 -6.61
N LEU A 198 -9.25 -5.74 -7.88
CA LEU A 198 -10.36 -5.76 -8.85
C LEU A 198 -11.03 -7.13 -8.98
N SER A 199 -10.33 -8.20 -8.61
CA SER A 199 -10.82 -9.59 -8.68
C SER A 199 -10.81 -10.32 -7.33
N ALA A 200 -10.09 -9.78 -6.34
CA ALA A 200 -10.00 -10.38 -5.01
C ALA A 200 -11.02 -9.78 -4.02
N CYS A 201 -11.43 -8.52 -4.22
CA CYS A 201 -12.40 -7.85 -3.37
C CYS A 201 -13.83 -8.04 -3.89
N PRO A 202 -14.85 -8.02 -3.02
CA PRO A 202 -16.24 -8.01 -3.43
C PRO A 202 -16.59 -6.71 -4.17
N SER A 203 -17.67 -6.73 -4.97
CA SER A 203 -18.16 -5.56 -5.71
C SER A 203 -18.62 -4.39 -4.81
N LEU A 204 -18.75 -4.64 -3.51
CA LEU A 204 -18.98 -3.60 -2.51
C LEU A 204 -17.80 -2.64 -2.37
N ALA A 205 -16.58 -3.08 -2.72
CA ALA A 205 -15.37 -2.29 -2.70
C ALA A 205 -15.10 -1.71 -4.09
N LEU A 206 -15.53 -0.47 -4.32
CA LEU A 206 -15.45 0.17 -5.64
C LEU A 206 -14.13 0.89 -5.88
N ARG A 207 -13.53 1.48 -4.83
CA ARG A 207 -12.28 2.24 -4.93
C ARG A 207 -11.13 1.49 -5.62
N PRO A 208 -10.92 0.18 -5.42
CA PRO A 208 -9.90 -0.57 -6.16
C PRO A 208 -9.98 -0.45 -7.69
N TYR A 209 -11.18 -0.38 -8.25
CA TYR A 209 -11.40 -0.34 -9.71
C TYR A 209 -10.97 0.98 -10.33
N PHE A 210 -11.10 2.09 -9.62
CA PHE A 210 -10.66 3.41 -10.11
C PHE A 210 -9.14 3.61 -10.06
N GLN A 211 -8.44 2.68 -9.40
CA GLN A 211 -7.02 2.80 -9.10
C GLN A 211 -6.18 1.71 -9.75
N ASP A 212 -6.78 0.73 -10.44
CA ASP A 212 -6.10 -0.50 -10.88
C ASP A 212 -5.28 -1.14 -9.74
N ALA A 213 -5.92 -1.28 -8.57
CA ALA A 213 -5.22 -1.54 -7.31
C ALA A 213 -4.72 -2.99 -7.16
N PHE A 214 -3.51 -3.07 -6.60
CA PHE A 214 -2.85 -4.30 -6.19
C PHE A 214 -2.32 -4.16 -4.77
N LEU A 215 -2.19 -5.30 -4.07
CA LEU A 215 -1.33 -5.39 -2.89
C LEU A 215 -0.34 -6.52 -3.04
N ALA A 216 0.82 -6.37 -2.42
CA ALA A 216 1.84 -7.41 -2.36
C ALA A 216 2.38 -7.59 -0.94
N GLY A 217 2.78 -8.80 -0.60
CA GLY A 217 3.44 -9.14 0.68
C GLY A 217 4.38 -10.32 0.51
N THR A 218 4.99 -10.77 1.61
CA THR A 218 5.73 -12.04 1.65
C THR A 218 4.75 -13.22 1.77
N VAL A 219 5.12 -14.42 1.30
CA VAL A 219 4.21 -15.60 1.29
C VAL A 219 3.70 -15.97 2.68
N ASP A 220 4.59 -15.99 3.67
CA ASP A 220 4.25 -16.45 5.02
C ASP A 220 3.76 -15.35 5.96
N ILE A 221 3.72 -14.09 5.50
CA ILE A 221 3.36 -12.88 6.28
C ILE A 221 3.70 -13.04 7.77
N THR A 222 4.92 -12.67 8.14
CA THR A 222 5.50 -13.13 9.41
C THR A 222 6.00 -11.99 10.30
N ASP A 223 5.92 -12.21 11.60
CA ASP A 223 6.63 -11.48 12.64
C ASP A 223 8.00 -12.10 12.98
N ASN A 224 8.35 -13.21 12.33
CA ASN A 224 9.50 -14.04 12.60
C ASN A 224 10.48 -13.98 11.42
N TYR A 225 11.23 -12.88 11.34
CA TYR A 225 12.29 -12.61 10.36
C TYR A 225 13.64 -12.48 11.06
N ASP A 226 14.71 -12.97 10.41
CA ASP A 226 16.09 -12.83 10.91
C ASP A 226 16.67 -11.46 10.54
N ASP A 227 16.41 -11.00 9.31
CA ASP A 227 16.79 -9.67 8.83
C ASP A 227 15.56 -8.92 8.31
N LYS A 228 15.22 -7.81 8.96
CA LYS A 228 14.12 -6.93 8.56
C LYS A 228 14.19 -6.51 7.09
N ASN A 229 15.39 -6.35 6.53
CA ASN A 229 15.57 -5.96 5.13
C ASN A 229 14.91 -6.95 4.16
N GLU A 230 14.63 -8.19 4.59
CA GLU A 230 13.92 -9.15 3.76
C GLU A 230 12.46 -8.78 3.46
N LEU A 231 11.90 -7.86 4.25
CA LEU A 231 10.55 -7.32 4.13
C LEU A 231 10.49 -6.02 3.30
N ASP A 232 11.64 -5.47 2.90
CA ASP A 232 11.71 -4.22 2.13
C ASP A 232 11.48 -4.49 0.64
N PHE A 233 10.45 -3.88 0.05
CA PHE A 233 10.20 -3.98 -1.38
C PHE A 233 11.23 -3.25 -2.25
N ASN A 234 12.21 -2.57 -1.68
CA ASN A 234 13.38 -2.13 -2.43
C ASN A 234 14.12 -3.30 -3.11
N ARG A 235 14.01 -4.53 -2.59
CA ARG A 235 14.52 -5.76 -3.20
C ARG A 235 13.83 -6.11 -4.52
N ARG A 236 12.70 -5.46 -4.80
CA ARG A 236 11.91 -5.59 -6.03
C ARG A 236 11.98 -4.34 -6.91
N LEU A 237 12.77 -3.34 -6.53
CA LEU A 237 12.86 -2.06 -7.21
C LEU A 237 13.59 -2.21 -8.55
N ILE A 238 12.93 -1.80 -9.62
CA ILE A 238 13.51 -1.71 -10.95
C ILE A 238 14.06 -0.31 -11.22
N ALA A 239 13.25 0.70 -10.97
CA ALA A 239 13.61 2.11 -11.19
C ALA A 239 12.81 3.00 -10.25
N LYS A 240 13.31 4.21 -9.99
CA LYS A 240 12.57 5.27 -9.32
C LYS A 240 12.71 6.59 -10.07
N PHE A 241 11.63 7.33 -10.18
CA PHE A 241 11.52 8.56 -10.97
C PHE A 241 11.09 9.72 -10.10
N ALA A 242 11.69 10.89 -10.34
CA ALA A 242 11.21 12.16 -9.80
C ALA A 242 10.32 12.83 -10.85
N ILE A 243 9.08 13.16 -10.48
CA ILE A 243 8.10 13.83 -11.34
C ILE A 243 7.78 15.22 -10.77
N PRO A 244 7.71 16.27 -11.60
CA PRO A 244 7.42 17.62 -11.13
C PRO A 244 6.00 17.71 -10.56
N ASN A 245 5.86 18.51 -9.50
CA ASN A 245 4.57 18.80 -8.87
C ASN A 245 3.89 20.02 -9.52
N ASP A 246 3.66 19.93 -10.82
CA ASP A 246 2.94 20.94 -11.59
C ASP A 246 2.10 20.32 -12.73
N ASP A 247 1.19 21.12 -13.28
CA ASP A 247 0.30 20.68 -14.37
C ASP A 247 1.05 20.45 -15.69
N ALA A 248 2.24 21.02 -15.87
CA ALA A 248 3.02 20.85 -17.09
C ALA A 248 3.51 19.40 -17.23
N PHE A 249 3.70 18.67 -16.12
CA PHE A 249 3.96 17.24 -16.12
C PHE A 249 2.97 16.46 -17.00
N TRP A 250 1.69 16.82 -16.95
CA TRP A 250 0.63 15.99 -17.52
C TRP A 250 0.43 16.15 -19.04
N ASN A 251 1.18 17.03 -19.71
CA ASN A 251 1.10 17.26 -21.16
C ASN A 251 -0.30 17.62 -21.68
N GLY A 252 -1.15 18.25 -20.85
CA GLY A 252 -2.43 18.88 -21.20
C GLY A 252 -3.58 17.99 -21.65
N SER A 253 -3.34 16.76 -22.10
CA SER A 253 -4.36 15.80 -22.57
C SER A 253 -4.61 14.65 -21.60
N VAL A 254 -3.64 14.39 -20.72
CA VAL A 254 -3.80 13.56 -19.53
C VAL A 254 -3.83 14.52 -18.35
N HIS A 255 -4.49 14.13 -17.27
CA HIS A 255 -4.48 14.87 -16.01
C HIS A 255 -4.43 13.89 -14.85
N LYS A 256 -4.11 14.40 -13.66
CA LYS A 256 -4.29 13.68 -12.41
C LYS A 256 -5.69 13.04 -12.33
N ILE A 257 -5.79 11.87 -11.71
CA ILE A 257 -7.09 11.28 -11.38
C ILE A 257 -7.73 12.21 -10.33
N PRO A 258 -8.96 12.70 -10.55
CA PRO A 258 -9.67 13.53 -9.58
C PRO A 258 -9.75 12.86 -8.20
N ASN A 259 -9.61 13.65 -7.13
CA ASN A 259 -9.53 13.10 -5.78
C ASN A 259 -10.80 12.38 -5.36
N GLU A 260 -11.96 12.81 -5.85
CA GLU A 260 -13.25 12.15 -5.66
C GLU A 260 -13.33 10.76 -6.30
N LEU A 261 -12.49 10.47 -7.31
CA LEU A 261 -12.37 9.13 -7.91
C LEU A 261 -11.24 8.32 -7.28
N LEU A 262 -10.16 8.99 -6.87
CA LEU A 262 -9.03 8.39 -6.19
C LEU A 262 -9.39 7.98 -4.74
N PHE A 263 -10.29 8.71 -4.10
CA PHE A 263 -10.76 8.51 -2.75
C PHE A 263 -12.28 8.60 -2.72
N LEU A 264 -12.94 7.52 -3.17
CA LEU A 264 -14.40 7.41 -3.07
C LEU A 264 -14.86 7.61 -1.62
N ASP A 265 -16.04 8.20 -1.46
CA ASP A 265 -16.64 8.50 -0.17
C ASP A 265 -17.81 7.54 0.17
N LYS A 266 -18.45 7.80 1.31
CA LYS A 266 -19.58 7.01 1.83
C LYS A 266 -20.80 6.98 0.90
N ASP A 267 -20.94 7.97 0.02
CA ASP A 267 -22.11 8.11 -0.85
C ASP A 267 -21.94 7.25 -2.11
N ASN A 268 -20.69 6.91 -2.46
CA ASN A 268 -20.35 6.18 -3.68
C ASN A 268 -19.58 4.87 -3.46
N ASP A 269 -19.18 4.52 -2.23
CA ASP A 269 -18.50 3.27 -1.90
C ASP A 269 -18.98 2.69 -0.55
N LEU A 270 -19.64 1.53 -0.59
CA LEU A 270 -20.17 0.91 0.63
C LEU A 270 -19.05 0.35 1.51
N MET A 271 -17.99 -0.19 0.92
CA MET A 271 -16.84 -0.66 1.68
C MET A 271 -16.14 0.50 2.38
N TYR A 272 -16.10 1.68 1.74
CA TYR A 272 -15.63 2.89 2.41
C TYR A 272 -16.41 3.14 3.68
N LYS A 273 -17.75 3.16 3.61
CA LYS A 273 -18.61 3.39 4.79
C LYS A 273 -18.34 2.39 5.93
N ILE A 274 -18.21 1.11 5.59
CA ILE A 274 -17.88 0.05 6.57
C ILE A 274 -16.50 0.33 7.19
N CYS A 275 -15.50 0.59 6.37
CA CYS A 275 -14.13 0.83 6.81
C CYS A 275 -14.00 2.14 7.62
N SER A 276 -14.73 3.20 7.27
CA SER A 276 -14.78 4.45 8.05
C SER A 276 -15.25 4.18 9.48
N TYR A 277 -16.29 3.38 9.61
CA TYR A 277 -16.87 3.05 10.92
C TYR A 277 -15.88 2.29 11.79
N ILE A 278 -15.20 1.29 11.22
CA ILE A 278 -14.15 0.52 11.91
C ILE A 278 -12.97 1.44 12.28
N HIS A 279 -12.53 2.29 11.36
CA HIS A 279 -11.41 3.21 11.59
C HIS A 279 -11.70 4.19 12.74
N LEU A 280 -12.89 4.80 12.77
CA LEU A 280 -13.31 5.68 13.87
C LEU A 280 -13.32 4.94 15.22
N ALA A 281 -13.77 3.69 15.23
CA ALA A 281 -13.75 2.87 16.45
C ALA A 281 -12.31 2.58 16.92
N VAL A 282 -11.39 2.33 15.99
CA VAL A 282 -9.95 2.16 16.30
C VAL A 282 -9.36 3.43 16.89
N MET A 283 -9.61 4.60 16.29
CA MET A 283 -9.10 5.89 16.79
C MET A 283 -9.57 6.16 18.22
N GLN A 284 -10.87 6.03 18.47
CA GLN A 284 -11.42 6.21 19.82
C GLN A 284 -10.85 5.23 20.85
N ALA A 285 -10.61 3.97 20.44
CA ALA A 285 -10.02 2.99 21.33
C ALA A 285 -8.56 3.34 21.67
N LYS A 286 -7.79 3.86 20.70
CA LYS A 286 -6.42 4.35 20.94
C LYS A 286 -6.39 5.55 21.88
N GLU A 287 -7.31 6.51 21.71
CA GLU A 287 -7.42 7.67 22.60
C GLU A 287 -7.69 7.26 24.06
N LEU A 288 -8.65 6.35 24.28
CA LEU A 288 -9.00 5.87 25.62
C LEU A 288 -7.86 5.13 26.33
N LEU A 289 -7.04 4.39 25.59
CA LEU A 289 -5.88 3.67 26.15
C LEU A 289 -4.72 4.62 26.45
N PHE A 290 -4.54 5.65 25.62
CA PHE A 290 -3.56 6.70 25.89
C PHE A 290 -3.89 7.48 27.18
N GLU A 291 -5.19 7.67 27.48
CA GLU A 291 -5.67 8.30 28.71
C GLU A 291 -5.53 7.40 29.96
N SER A 292 -5.48 6.07 29.82
CA SER A 292 -5.46 5.13 30.97
C SER A 292 -4.05 4.79 31.49
N GLY A 293 -2.99 5.06 30.72
CA GLY A 293 -1.59 4.89 31.16
C GLY A 293 -1.10 3.44 31.36
N GLU A 294 -1.90 2.43 31.04
CA GLU A 294 -1.57 1.00 31.24
C GLU A 294 -1.13 0.31 29.94
N ASN A 295 0.13 0.53 29.55
CA ASN A 295 0.71 0.10 28.26
C ASN A 295 0.93 -1.44 28.09
N THR A 296 0.33 -2.31 28.92
CA THR A 296 0.59 -3.77 28.89
C THR A 296 -0.63 -4.69 29.08
N LYS A 297 -1.87 -4.16 29.07
CA LYS A 297 -3.12 -4.95 28.98
C LYS A 297 -4.03 -4.56 27.79
N GLU A 298 -3.49 -3.81 26.84
CA GLU A 298 -4.22 -3.05 25.83
C GLU A 298 -4.94 -3.87 24.74
N VAL A 299 -4.43 -5.03 24.28
CA VAL A 299 -5.07 -5.79 23.17
C VAL A 299 -6.46 -6.28 23.54
N ASN A 300 -6.58 -6.88 24.73
CA ASN A 300 -7.81 -7.50 25.19
C ASN A 300 -8.87 -6.45 25.49
N GLU A 301 -8.47 -5.27 25.98
CA GLU A 301 -9.36 -4.13 26.20
C GLU A 301 -9.76 -3.45 24.90
N LEU A 302 -8.82 -3.17 23.98
CA LEU A 302 -9.11 -2.65 22.64
C LEU A 302 -10.11 -3.57 21.92
N THR A 303 -9.85 -4.88 21.96
CA THR A 303 -10.70 -5.92 21.36
C THR A 303 -12.08 -5.98 22.01
N THR A 304 -12.15 -5.92 23.35
CA THR A 304 -13.41 -5.92 24.10
C THR A 304 -14.21 -4.65 23.84
N ILE A 305 -13.56 -3.48 23.75
CA ILE A 305 -14.17 -2.18 23.45
C ILE A 305 -14.71 -2.17 22.02
N LEU A 306 -13.91 -2.61 21.04
CA LEU A 306 -14.34 -2.71 19.65
C LEU A 306 -15.55 -3.63 19.54
N ARG A 307 -15.51 -4.85 20.10
CA ARG A 307 -16.67 -5.77 20.08
C ARG A 307 -17.91 -5.22 20.80
N LYS A 308 -17.76 -4.61 21.98
CA LYS A 308 -18.88 -4.00 22.73
C LYS A 308 -19.49 -2.80 22.00
N ARG A 309 -18.75 -2.08 21.17
CA ARG A 309 -19.28 -0.91 20.44
C ARG A 309 -19.85 -1.25 19.07
N LEU A 310 -19.36 -2.31 18.43
CA LEU A 310 -19.73 -2.70 17.05
C LEU A 310 -20.91 -3.69 16.99
N ILE A 311 -21.13 -4.48 18.04
CA ILE A 311 -22.23 -5.49 18.09
C ILE A 311 -23.58 -4.87 18.51
N PHE A 312 -23.60 -3.70 19.15
CA PHE A 312 -24.83 -3.09 19.68
C PHE A 312 -25.53 -2.07 18.73
N ARG A 313 -25.32 -2.16 17.41
CA ARG A 313 -26.04 -1.34 16.41
C ARG A 313 -26.42 -2.14 15.17
#